data_AF-A0A7S4CID1-F1
#
_entry.id   AF-A0A7S4CID1-F1
#
_cell.length_a   1.000
_cell.length_b   1.000
_cell.length_c   1.000
_cell.angle_alpha   90.00
_cell.angle_beta   90.00
_cell.angle_gamma   90.00
#
_symmetry.space_group_name_H-M   'P 1'
#
loop_
_entity.id
_entity.type
_entity.pdbx_description
1 polymer ?
#
loop_
_entity_poly.entity_id
_entity_poly.type
_entity_poly.pdbx_seq_one_letter_code
_entity_poly.pdbx_strand_id
1 'polypeptide(L)'
;MHQVKYLGLLENVKVRRAGFAYRQYYDKFLKRFKYVCHATFPRPFPGSDKAACQAIVESIPQLQGGQYYQLGATKIFIRYPENLFLLEELREGAFGKMASTIQRAWRRYTARSTFIKMRRIVSKQFTAAGKQRRRESMFQTYEGDYIGYPGHVGIRA
;
A
#
# COMPACT_ATOMS: atom_id res chain seq x y z
N MET A 1 -0.49 34.84 -24.30
CA MET A 1 -1.54 34.04 -24.97
C MET A 1 -1.40 33.92 -26.50
N HIS A 2 -0.51 34.67 -27.17
CA HIS A 2 -0.38 34.64 -28.64
C HIS A 2 0.34 33.41 -29.21
N GLN A 3 1.46 32.99 -28.60
CA GLN A 3 2.26 31.85 -29.09
C GLN A 3 1.49 30.52 -29.11
N VAL A 4 0.60 30.28 -28.14
CA VAL A 4 -0.20 29.04 -28.06
C VAL A 4 -1.16 28.91 -29.25
N LYS A 5 -1.73 30.04 -29.71
CA LYS A 5 -2.61 30.09 -30.88
C LYS A 5 -1.80 29.99 -32.19
N TYR A 6 -0.68 30.72 -32.30
CA TYR A 6 0.17 30.68 -33.50
C TYR A 6 0.76 29.31 -33.78
N LEU A 7 1.18 28.58 -32.74
CA LEU A 7 1.71 27.22 -32.87
C LEU A 7 0.59 26.17 -33.01
N GLY A 8 -0.69 26.58 -32.98
CA GLY A 8 -1.83 25.67 -33.06
C GLY A 8 -1.80 24.58 -31.98
N LEU A 9 -1.28 24.87 -30.78
CA LEU A 9 -1.01 23.85 -29.77
C LEU A 9 -2.28 23.15 -29.33
N LEU A 10 -3.38 23.89 -29.20
CA LEU A 10 -4.69 23.35 -28.86
C LEU A 10 -5.17 22.32 -29.88
N GLU A 11 -5.02 22.60 -31.18
CA GLU A 11 -5.53 21.69 -32.21
C GLU A 11 -4.61 20.49 -32.38
N ASN A 12 -3.30 20.67 -32.18
CA ASN A 12 -2.35 19.56 -32.07
C ASN A 12 -2.69 18.64 -30.88
N VAL A 13 -3.05 19.20 -29.72
CA VAL A 13 -3.46 18.42 -28.55
C VAL A 13 -4.80 17.71 -28.82
N LYS A 14 -5.78 18.37 -29.45
CA LYS A 14 -7.07 17.74 -29.82
C LYS A 14 -6.88 16.58 -30.80
N VAL A 15 -6.10 16.76 -31.86
CA VAL A 15 -5.81 15.68 -32.84
C VAL A 15 -5.09 14.52 -32.16
N ARG A 16 -4.14 14.78 -31.25
CA ARG A 16 -3.50 13.72 -30.46
C ARG A 16 -4.45 13.03 -29.48
N ARG A 17 -5.40 13.76 -28.91
CA ARG A 17 -6.46 13.23 -28.04
C ARG A 17 -7.51 12.41 -28.79
N ALA A 18 -7.77 12.69 -30.07
CA ALA A 18 -8.67 11.89 -30.90
C ALA A 18 -8.16 10.45 -31.12
N GLY A 19 -6.84 10.25 -31.01
CA GLY A 19 -6.19 8.94 -30.98
C GLY A 19 -5.96 8.42 -29.55
N PHE A 20 -4.76 7.89 -29.29
CA PHE A 20 -4.36 7.47 -27.96
C PHE A 20 -3.66 8.60 -27.20
N ALA A 21 -4.19 8.98 -26.05
CA ALA A 21 -3.59 9.98 -25.18
C ALA A 21 -2.23 9.53 -24.59
N TYR A 22 -2.07 8.23 -24.33
CA TYR A 22 -0.85 7.68 -23.73
C TYR A 22 -0.33 6.47 -24.48
N ARG A 23 1.00 6.37 -24.62
CA ARG A 23 1.70 5.28 -25.32
C ARG A 23 3.00 4.99 -24.61
N GLN A 24 3.27 3.73 -24.26
CA GLN A 24 4.50 3.36 -23.57
C GLN A 24 4.94 1.95 -23.91
N TYR A 25 6.25 1.68 -23.88
CA TYR A 25 6.77 0.33 -23.99
C TYR A 25 6.31 -0.54 -22.82
N TYR A 26 6.10 -1.84 -23.08
CA TYR A 26 5.59 -2.75 -22.05
C TYR A 26 6.50 -2.83 -20.83
N ASP A 27 7.82 -2.85 -21.02
CA ASP A 27 8.79 -2.91 -19.92
C ASP A 27 8.65 -1.71 -18.97
N LYS A 28 8.52 -0.50 -19.52
CA LYS A 28 8.38 0.75 -18.77
C LYS A 28 7.01 0.83 -18.08
N PHE A 29 5.95 0.40 -18.77
CA PHE A 29 4.61 0.35 -18.19
C PHE A 29 4.56 -0.64 -17.02
N LEU A 30 5.07 -1.85 -17.21
CA LEU A 30 5.10 -2.90 -16.20
C LEU A 30 5.92 -2.47 -14.98
N LYS A 31 7.13 -1.93 -15.17
CA LYS A 31 7.97 -1.42 -14.06
C LYS A 31 7.23 -0.39 -13.21
N ARG A 32 6.39 0.45 -13.83
CA ARG A 32 5.64 1.52 -13.15
C ARG A 32 4.39 0.98 -12.44
N PHE A 33 3.60 0.14 -13.09
CA PHE A 33 2.26 -0.24 -12.64
C PHE A 33 2.14 -1.67 -12.09
N LYS A 34 3.22 -2.46 -12.03
CA LYS A 34 3.18 -3.83 -11.48
C LYS A 34 2.56 -3.96 -10.09
N TYR A 35 2.58 -2.90 -9.29
CA TYR A 35 2.06 -2.89 -7.91
C TYR A 35 0.54 -2.78 -7.83
N VAL A 36 -0.13 -2.44 -8.93
CA VAL A 36 -1.59 -2.23 -8.98
C VAL A 36 -2.34 -3.56 -8.91
N CYS A 37 -1.80 -4.61 -9.54
CA CYS A 37 -2.44 -5.92 -9.64
C CYS A 37 -1.68 -7.00 -8.86
N HIS A 38 -2.42 -7.86 -8.15
CA HIS A 38 -1.86 -8.98 -7.38
C HIS A 38 -1.27 -10.10 -8.25
N ALA A 39 -1.61 -10.13 -9.55
CA ALA A 39 -1.03 -11.07 -10.50
C ALA A 39 0.42 -10.74 -10.85
N THR A 40 0.78 -9.45 -10.87
CA THR A 40 2.11 -8.96 -11.27
C THR A 40 3.03 -8.62 -10.09
N PHE A 41 2.47 -8.49 -8.88
CA PHE A 41 3.20 -8.23 -7.64
C PHE A 41 2.48 -8.94 -6.49
N PRO A 42 3.18 -9.58 -5.53
CA PRO A 42 4.61 -9.47 -5.20
C PRO A 42 5.53 -10.42 -5.97
N ARG A 43 4.97 -11.42 -6.64
CA ARG A 43 5.74 -12.40 -7.42
C ARG A 43 5.91 -11.94 -8.87
N PRO A 44 7.00 -12.32 -9.55
CA PRO A 44 7.14 -12.11 -10.98
C PRO A 44 5.96 -12.73 -11.73
N PHE A 45 5.48 -12.04 -12.76
CA PHE A 45 4.40 -12.54 -13.61
C PHE A 45 4.89 -13.70 -14.48
N PRO A 46 4.18 -14.84 -14.53
CA PRO A 46 4.53 -15.93 -15.44
C PRO A 46 4.07 -15.59 -16.86
N GLY A 47 4.96 -15.02 -17.68
CA GLY A 47 4.65 -14.76 -19.09
C GLY A 47 5.42 -13.59 -19.68
N SER A 48 4.93 -13.09 -20.82
CA SER A 48 5.50 -11.92 -21.49
C SER A 48 5.08 -10.61 -20.81
N ASP A 49 5.91 -9.57 -20.96
CA ASP A 49 5.57 -8.22 -20.47
C ASP A 49 4.23 -7.72 -21.03
N LYS A 50 3.90 -8.09 -22.28
CA LYS A 50 2.61 -7.77 -22.91
C LYS A 50 1.45 -8.39 -22.14
N ALA A 51 1.53 -9.68 -21.81
CA ALA A 51 0.51 -10.37 -21.03
C ALA A 51 0.41 -9.82 -19.60
N ALA A 52 1.55 -9.47 -18.99
CA ALA A 52 1.56 -8.82 -17.68
C ALA A 52 0.87 -7.45 -17.69
N CYS A 53 1.14 -6.64 -18.71
CA CYS A 53 0.48 -5.34 -18.89
C CYS A 53 -1.02 -5.49 -19.13
N GLN A 54 -1.43 -6.50 -19.91
CA GLN A 54 -2.84 -6.84 -20.13
C GLN A 54 -3.53 -7.20 -18.81
N ALA A 55 -2.94 -8.08 -18.01
CA ALA A 55 -3.49 -8.48 -16.72
C ALA A 55 -3.64 -7.30 -15.74
N ILE A 56 -2.75 -6.31 -15.79
CA ILE A 56 -2.88 -5.08 -14.99
C ILE A 56 -4.13 -4.31 -15.41
N VAL A 57 -4.30 -4.06 -16.71
CA VAL A 57 -5.42 -3.25 -17.21
C VAL A 57 -6.76 -3.96 -17.03
N GLU A 58 -6.81 -5.29 -17.24
CA GLU A 58 -8.01 -6.10 -17.04
C GLU A 58 -8.41 -6.23 -15.56
N SER A 59 -7.47 -6.09 -14.63
CA SER A 59 -7.76 -6.09 -13.20
C SER A 59 -8.56 -4.88 -12.73
N ILE A 60 -8.67 -3.83 -13.57
CA ILE A 60 -9.33 -2.57 -13.24
C ILE A 60 -10.68 -2.53 -13.98
N PRO A 61 -11.82 -2.63 -13.27
CA PRO A 61 -13.14 -2.70 -13.90
C PRO A 61 -13.44 -1.54 -14.87
N GLN A 62 -13.00 -0.33 -14.54
CA GLN A 62 -13.23 0.88 -15.35
C GLN A 62 -12.46 0.89 -16.68
N LEU A 63 -11.43 0.04 -16.78
CA LEU A 63 -10.59 -0.12 -17.95
C LEU A 63 -10.94 -1.38 -18.74
N GLN A 64 -11.95 -2.13 -18.29
CA GLN A 64 -12.42 -3.32 -19.00
C GLN A 64 -13.16 -2.90 -20.28
N GLY A 65 -12.83 -3.58 -21.38
CA GLY A 65 -13.37 -3.32 -22.71
C GLY A 65 -12.33 -2.77 -23.68
N GLY A 66 -12.29 -3.33 -24.89
CA GLY A 66 -11.30 -3.02 -25.93
C GLY A 66 -11.33 -1.59 -26.49
N GLN A 67 -12.24 -0.74 -25.99
CA GLN A 67 -12.36 0.66 -26.41
C GLN A 67 -11.39 1.60 -25.67
N TYR A 68 -10.94 1.21 -24.48
CA TYR A 68 -10.18 2.09 -23.57
C TYR A 68 -8.67 1.95 -23.71
N TYR A 69 -8.20 0.78 -24.13
CA TYR A 69 -6.79 0.48 -24.34
C TYR A 69 -6.60 -0.41 -25.56
N GLN A 70 -5.41 -0.35 -26.15
CA GLN A 70 -4.99 -1.24 -27.22
C GLN A 70 -3.57 -1.74 -26.96
N LEU A 71 -3.34 -3.02 -27.25
CA LEU A 71 -2.03 -3.66 -27.15
C LEU A 71 -1.40 -3.73 -28.54
N GLY A 72 -0.35 -2.96 -28.78
CA GLY A 72 0.43 -3.04 -30.02
C GLY A 72 1.40 -4.22 -30.04
N ALA A 73 2.41 -4.12 -30.91
CA ALA A 73 3.50 -5.09 -30.96
C ALA A 73 4.45 -4.94 -29.76
N THR A 74 4.87 -3.71 -29.46
CA THR A 74 5.89 -3.40 -28.43
C THR A 74 5.41 -2.45 -27.34
N LYS A 75 4.24 -1.84 -27.52
CA LYS A 75 3.73 -0.74 -26.69
C LYS A 75 2.28 -0.97 -26.31
N ILE A 76 1.93 -0.48 -25.12
CA ILE A 76 0.55 -0.28 -24.69
C ILE A 76 0.09 1.12 -25.06
N PHE A 77 -1.17 1.23 -25.46
CA PHE A 77 -1.83 2.46 -25.86
C PHE A 77 -3.09 2.65 -25.00
N ILE A 78 -3.23 3.80 -24.35
CA ILE A 78 -4.41 4.16 -23.55
C ILE A 78 -5.10 5.34 -24.23
N ARG A 79 -6.41 5.21 -24.46
CA ARG A 79 -7.18 6.15 -25.26
C ARG A 79 -7.41 7.45 -24.52
N TYR A 80 -7.93 7.34 -23.31
CA TYR A 80 -8.39 8.47 -22.50
C TYR A 80 -7.40 8.80 -21.37
N PRO A 81 -7.10 10.09 -21.14
CA PRO A 81 -6.21 10.50 -20.05
C PRO A 81 -6.76 10.17 -18.65
N GLU A 82 -8.08 10.15 -18.48
CA GLU A 82 -8.77 9.80 -17.24
C GLU A 82 -8.34 8.41 -16.74
N ASN A 83 -8.22 7.46 -17.66
CA ASN A 83 -7.82 6.09 -17.34
C ASN A 83 -6.36 5.98 -16.91
N LEU A 84 -5.49 6.85 -17.44
CA LEU A 84 -4.10 6.93 -16.98
C LEU A 84 -4.03 7.51 -15.57
N PHE A 85 -4.83 8.54 -15.27
CA PHE A 85 -4.88 9.11 -13.92
C PHE A 85 -5.40 8.11 -12.90
N LEU A 86 -6.44 7.35 -13.24
CA LEU A 86 -6.93 6.24 -12.41
C LEU A 86 -5.83 5.22 -12.10
N LEU A 87 -5.02 4.84 -13.10
CA LEU A 87 -3.88 3.94 -12.89
C LEU A 87 -2.83 4.51 -11.92
N GLU A 88 -2.54 5.80 -11.98
CA GLU A 88 -1.62 6.45 -11.03
C GLU A 88 -2.21 6.51 -9.63
N GLU A 89 -3.50 6.83 -9.49
CA GLU A 89 -4.19 6.87 -8.21
C GLU A 89 -4.19 5.50 -7.52
N LEU A 90 -4.51 4.43 -8.27
CA LEU A 90 -4.46 3.06 -7.76
C LEU A 90 -3.05 2.64 -7.34
N ARG A 91 -2.04 3.07 -8.10
CA ARG A 91 -0.63 2.84 -7.77
C ARG A 91 -0.24 3.55 -6.48
N GLU A 92 -0.64 4.80 -6.29
CA GLU A 92 -0.38 5.55 -5.06
C GLU A 92 -1.07 4.90 -3.86
N GLY A 93 -2.33 4.48 -4.01
CA GLY A 93 -3.05 3.71 -3.01
C GLY A 93 -2.37 2.38 -2.64
N ALA A 94 -1.77 1.70 -3.62
CA ALA A 94 -0.99 0.48 -3.37
C ALA A 94 0.26 0.75 -2.52
N PHE A 95 0.99 1.85 -2.77
CA PHE A 95 2.11 2.26 -1.93
C PHE A 95 1.68 2.59 -0.50
N GLY A 96 0.54 3.26 -0.31
CA GLY A 96 -0.02 3.52 1.01
C GLY A 96 -0.28 2.23 1.80
N LYS A 97 -0.85 1.20 1.15
CA LYS A 97 -1.08 -0.12 1.77
C LYS A 97 0.23 -0.83 2.13
N MET A 98 1.23 -0.79 1.25
CA MET A 98 2.55 -1.37 1.51
C MET A 98 3.24 -0.69 2.69
N ALA A 99 3.27 0.64 2.71
CA ALA A 99 3.83 1.42 3.81
C ALA A 99 3.14 1.10 5.14
N SER A 100 1.80 1.03 5.14
CA SER A 100 1.00 0.69 6.32
C SER A 100 1.33 -0.71 6.85
N THR A 101 1.58 -1.68 5.97
CA THR A 101 1.97 -3.04 6.34
C THR A 101 3.32 -3.06 7.06
N ILE A 102 4.33 -2.36 6.51
CA ILE A 102 5.66 -2.24 7.12
C ILE A 102 5.55 -1.52 8.48
N GLN A 103 4.85 -0.39 8.54
CA GLN A 103 4.67 0.36 9.77
C GLN A 103 3.97 -0.47 10.86
N ARG A 104 2.94 -1.26 10.49
CA ARG A 104 2.24 -2.15 11.43
C ARG A 104 3.17 -3.23 11.97
N ALA A 105 3.99 -3.84 11.11
CA ALA A 105 4.97 -4.85 11.52
C ALA A 105 6.01 -4.25 12.49
N TRP A 106 6.51 -3.04 12.18
CA TRP A 106 7.45 -2.32 13.03
C TRP A 106 6.86 -1.99 14.40
N ARG A 107 5.66 -1.38 14.45
CA ARG A 107 4.98 -1.05 15.72
C ARG A 107 4.73 -2.30 16.57
N ARG A 108 4.37 -3.42 15.94
CA ARG A 108 4.22 -4.71 16.63
C ARG A 108 5.55 -5.20 17.21
N TYR A 109 6.63 -5.12 16.45
CA TYR A 109 7.96 -5.55 16.89
C TYR A 109 8.46 -4.72 18.07
N THR A 110 8.33 -3.40 18.00
CA THR A 110 8.76 -2.50 19.07
C THR A 110 7.95 -2.71 20.34
N ALA A 111 6.62 -2.78 20.25
CA ALA A 111 5.73 -3.09 21.39
C ALA A 111 6.03 -4.45 22.02
N ARG A 112 6.33 -5.48 21.22
CA ARG A 112 6.71 -6.80 21.74
C ARG A 112 8.05 -6.75 22.46
N SER A 113 9.01 -6.02 21.92
CA SER A 113 10.35 -5.89 22.50
C SER A 113 10.31 -5.16 23.85
N THR A 114 9.54 -4.07 23.94
CA THR A 114 9.34 -3.34 25.21
C THR A 114 8.62 -4.20 26.24
N PHE A 115 7.56 -4.92 25.84
CA PHE A 115 6.83 -5.84 26.71
C PHE A 115 7.73 -6.94 27.29
N ILE A 116 8.57 -7.59 26.47
CA ILE A 116 9.50 -8.63 26.94
C ILE A 116 10.52 -8.05 27.93
N LYS A 117 11.05 -6.85 27.66
CA LYS A 117 11.99 -6.16 28.57
C LYS A 117 11.34 -5.85 29.91
N MET A 118 10.14 -5.26 29.91
CA MET A 118 9.38 -4.96 31.12
C MET A 118 9.07 -6.24 31.90
N ARG A 119 8.60 -7.29 31.23
CA ARG A 119 8.33 -8.59 31.85
C ARG A 119 9.56 -9.16 32.56
N ARG A 120 10.75 -9.03 31.97
CA ARG A 120 12.01 -9.48 32.57
C ARG A 120 12.40 -8.65 33.80
N ILE A 121 12.24 -7.32 33.74
CA ILE A 121 12.52 -6.42 34.86
C ILE A 121 11.61 -6.75 36.05
N VAL A 122 10.30 -6.83 35.81
CA VAL A 122 9.31 -7.16 36.84
C VAL A 122 9.60 -8.54 37.44
N SER A 123 9.90 -9.56 36.61
CA SER A 123 10.24 -10.88 37.12
C SER A 123 11.42 -10.86 38.10
N LYS A 124 12.49 -10.10 37.79
CA LYS A 124 13.65 -9.97 38.69
C LYS A 124 13.28 -9.29 40.01
N GLN A 125 12.48 -8.22 39.96
CA GLN A 125 12.03 -7.50 41.16
C GLN A 125 11.19 -8.39 42.08
N PHE A 126 10.26 -9.18 41.52
CA PHE A 126 9.43 -10.11 42.28
C PHE A 126 10.26 -11.19 42.98
N THR A 127 11.21 -11.81 42.26
CA THR A 127 12.12 -12.81 42.83
C THR A 127 12.97 -12.22 43.95
N ALA A 128 13.52 -11.02 43.77
CA ALA A 128 14.32 -10.34 44.79
C ALA A 128 13.51 -10.01 46.06
N ALA A 129 12.23 -9.68 45.91
CA ALA A 129 11.32 -9.42 47.04
C ALA A 129 10.79 -10.70 47.73
N GLY A 130 11.26 -11.89 47.34
CA GLY A 130 10.75 -13.17 47.85
C GLY A 130 9.30 -13.48 47.45
N LYS A 131 8.73 -12.68 46.53
CA LYS A 131 7.34 -12.82 46.08
C LYS A 131 7.28 -13.76 44.87
N GLN A 132 6.64 -14.92 45.03
CA GLN A 132 6.31 -15.78 43.90
C GLN A 132 5.00 -15.32 43.25
N ARG A 133 4.95 -15.35 41.92
CA ARG A 133 3.71 -15.10 41.19
C ARG A 133 2.74 -16.26 41.45
N ARG A 134 1.50 -15.94 41.87
CA ARG A 134 0.44 -16.95 42.01
C ARG A 134 0.12 -17.53 40.64
N ARG A 135 -0.13 -18.84 40.57
CA ARG A 135 -0.37 -19.60 39.31
C ARG A 135 -1.46 -18.99 38.43
N GLU A 136 -2.48 -18.40 39.05
CA GLU A 136 -3.62 -17.75 38.38
C GLU A 136 -3.31 -16.34 37.84
N SER A 137 -2.17 -15.76 38.19
CA SER A 137 -1.74 -14.42 37.75
C SER A 137 -0.86 -14.45 36.48
N MET A 138 -0.58 -15.63 35.92
CA MET A 138 0.36 -15.83 34.80
C MET A 138 -0.04 -15.12 33.50
N PHE A 139 -1.34 -14.90 33.28
CA PHE A 139 -1.89 -14.27 32.07
C PHE A 139 -2.64 -12.96 32.32
N GLN A 140 -2.60 -12.43 33.56
CA GLN A 140 -3.20 -11.12 33.80
C GLN A 140 -2.32 -10.04 33.18
N THR A 141 -2.92 -9.27 32.27
CA THR A 141 -2.32 -8.05 31.75
C THR A 141 -2.11 -7.10 32.93
N TYR A 142 -0.86 -6.76 33.20
CA TYR A 142 -0.54 -5.80 34.25
C TYR A 142 -1.04 -4.40 33.82
N GLU A 143 -2.13 -3.92 34.41
CA GLU A 143 -2.69 -2.58 34.21
C GLU A 143 -2.01 -1.53 35.12
N GLY A 144 -0.69 -1.41 35.02
CA GLY A 144 0.08 -0.35 35.66
C GLY A 144 0.21 -0.43 37.19
N ASP A 145 1.15 0.35 37.73
CA ASP A 145 1.27 0.59 39.17
C ASP A 145 0.21 1.61 39.59
N TYR A 146 -0.60 1.27 40.59
CA TYR A 146 -1.60 2.13 41.21
C TYR A 146 -1.03 3.30 42.02
N ILE A 147 0.19 3.76 41.70
CA ILE A 147 0.85 4.86 42.39
C ILE A 147 0.81 6.07 41.46
N GLY A 148 -0.28 6.84 41.56
CA GLY A 148 -0.42 8.16 40.90
C GLY A 148 -1.50 8.32 39.83
N TYR A 149 -2.41 7.35 39.63
CA TYR A 149 -3.51 7.51 38.67
C TYR A 149 -4.64 8.36 39.30
N PRO A 150 -5.04 9.51 38.72
CA PRO A 150 -6.03 10.42 39.30
C PRO A 150 -7.49 9.93 39.20
N GLY A 151 -7.72 8.72 38.67
CA GLY A 151 -9.04 8.10 38.55
C GLY A 151 -9.19 6.96 39.55
N HIS A 152 -9.95 7.19 40.62
CA HIS A 152 -10.42 6.12 41.50
C HIS A 152 -11.33 5.16 40.73
N VAL A 153 -10.85 3.95 40.46
CA VAL A 153 -11.71 2.82 40.13
C VAL A 153 -11.44 1.72 41.16
N GLY A 154 -12.16 1.82 42.27
CA GLY A 154 -12.26 0.71 43.21
C GLY A 154 -12.84 -0.51 42.51
N ILE A 155 -12.27 -1.68 42.82
CA ILE A 155 -12.78 -2.97 42.38
C ILE A 155 -14.24 -3.06 42.84
N ARG A 156 -15.19 -3.04 41.90
CA ARG A 156 -16.55 -3.49 42.18
C ARG A 156 -16.54 -5.02 42.21
N ALA A 157 -17.02 -5.55 43.32
CA ALA A 157 -17.28 -6.96 43.54
C ALA A 157 -18.33 -7.50 42.56
#